data_AF-A0A661ZD43-F1
#
_entry.id   AF-A0A661ZD43-F1
#
_cell.length_a   1.000
_cell.length_b   1.000
_cell.length_c   1.000
_cell.angle_alpha   90.00
_cell.angle_beta   90.00
_cell.angle_gamma   90.00
#
_symmetry.space_group_name_H-M   'P 1'
#
loop_
_entity.id
_entity.type
_entity.pdbx_description
1 polymer ?
#
loop_
_entity_poly.entity_id
_entity_poly.type
_entity_poly.pdbx_seq_one_letter_code
_entity_poly.pdbx_strand_id
1 'polypeptide(L)'
;MKKNIAMQLSIAAMALAIGSCTFNDMNFDQYPSLTISNEEVEMKLYLPDAENGLYRGTRFDWSGVIGSVKYKGHEYFGYWKDTHDPLFHEDLTGPVEGYIKPGLGYEEAEAGGKYVRIGVGVIEKPDEESYSFRNSYKLLDHGKWTVEHGADRISFTHELNSDIGFSYIY
;
A
#
# COMPACT_ATOMS: atom_id res chain seq x y z
N MET A 1 -10.92 1.58 -82.80
CA MET A 1 -11.36 0.92 -81.54
C MET A 1 -10.32 -0.10 -81.11
N LYS A 2 -9.42 0.26 -80.19
CA LYS A 2 -8.55 -0.69 -79.45
C LYS A 2 -8.59 -0.24 -77.99
N LYS A 3 -9.08 -1.13 -77.12
CA LYS A 3 -9.28 -0.87 -75.68
C LYS A 3 -7.95 -0.94 -74.95
N ASN A 4 -7.63 0.10 -74.19
CA ASN A 4 -6.55 0.11 -73.21
C ASN A 4 -6.94 -0.79 -72.02
N ILE A 5 -6.09 -1.74 -71.67
CA ILE A 5 -6.20 -2.51 -70.43
C ILE A 5 -5.34 -1.78 -69.40
N ALA A 6 -6.00 -1.10 -68.45
CA ALA A 6 -5.35 -0.59 -67.25
C ALA A 6 -5.32 -1.73 -66.22
N MET A 7 -4.12 -2.13 -65.81
CA MET A 7 -3.89 -3.10 -64.74
C MET A 7 -4.10 -2.38 -63.39
N GLN A 8 -5.19 -2.69 -62.70
CA GLN A 8 -5.42 -2.21 -61.34
C GLN A 8 -4.49 -2.98 -60.38
N LEU A 9 -3.56 -2.26 -59.75
CA LEU A 9 -2.79 -2.75 -58.62
C LEU A 9 -3.62 -2.52 -57.35
N SER A 10 -4.19 -3.59 -56.80
CA SER A 10 -4.87 -3.53 -55.49
C SER A 10 -3.82 -3.66 -54.39
N ILE A 11 -3.50 -2.55 -53.71
CA ILE A 11 -2.72 -2.57 -52.48
C ILE A 11 -3.69 -2.89 -51.34
N ALA A 12 -3.64 -4.11 -50.82
CA ALA A 12 -4.31 -4.46 -49.58
C ALA A 12 -3.48 -3.88 -48.41
N ALA A 13 -3.95 -2.79 -47.82
CA ALA A 13 -3.40 -2.28 -46.57
C ALA A 13 -3.81 -3.22 -45.44
N MET A 14 -2.89 -4.08 -45.00
CA MET A 14 -3.07 -4.90 -43.82
C MET A 14 -2.88 -3.99 -42.61
N ALA A 15 -3.98 -3.47 -42.06
CA ALA A 15 -3.97 -2.78 -40.78
C ALA A 15 -3.59 -3.80 -39.70
N LEU A 16 -2.34 -3.75 -39.23
CA LEU A 16 -1.96 -4.37 -37.97
C LEU A 16 -2.78 -3.66 -36.89
N ALA A 17 -3.84 -4.31 -36.41
CA ALA A 17 -4.46 -3.96 -35.15
C ALA A 17 -3.40 -4.26 -34.08
N ILE A 18 -2.61 -3.24 -33.74
CA ILE A 18 -1.85 -3.24 -32.50
C ILE A 18 -2.93 -3.24 -31.43
N GLY A 19 -3.26 -4.42 -30.91
CA GLY A 19 -4.09 -4.52 -29.73
C GLY A 19 -3.45 -3.62 -28.69
N SER A 20 -4.12 -2.52 -28.37
CA SER A 20 -3.76 -1.72 -27.22
C SER A 20 -3.84 -2.65 -26.03
N CYS A 21 -2.69 -3.15 -25.57
CA CYS A 21 -2.56 -3.63 -24.22
C CYS A 21 -2.94 -2.44 -23.36
N THR A 22 -4.21 -2.38 -22.96
CA THR A 22 -4.62 -1.53 -21.86
C THR A 22 -3.92 -2.13 -20.66
N PHE A 23 -2.70 -1.67 -20.38
CA PHE A 23 -2.17 -1.77 -19.03
C PHE A 23 -3.24 -1.12 -18.17
N ASN A 24 -3.83 -1.90 -17.27
CA ASN A 24 -4.65 -1.33 -16.23
C ASN A 24 -3.65 -0.56 -15.36
N ASP A 25 -3.43 0.72 -15.69
CA ASP A 25 -2.60 1.58 -14.87
C ASP A 25 -3.28 1.64 -13.50
N MET A 26 -2.67 0.99 -12.50
CA MET A 26 -3.19 1.05 -11.16
C MET A 26 -3.25 2.50 -10.70
N ASN A 27 -4.46 2.96 -10.43
CA ASN A 27 -4.68 4.32 -9.98
C ASN A 27 -4.40 4.43 -8.48
N PHE A 28 -3.16 4.71 -8.12
CA PHE A 28 -2.78 4.91 -6.73
C PHE A 28 -3.22 6.26 -6.13
N ASP A 29 -3.74 7.19 -6.94
CA ASP A 29 -4.27 8.46 -6.45
C ASP A 29 -5.63 8.29 -5.75
N GLN A 30 -6.23 7.11 -5.84
CA GLN A 30 -7.43 6.77 -5.07
C GLN A 30 -7.17 6.58 -3.56
N TYR A 31 -5.91 6.36 -3.16
CA TYR A 31 -5.55 6.13 -1.77
C TYR A 31 -5.21 7.46 -1.07
N PRO A 32 -5.65 7.67 0.19
CA PRO A 32 -5.26 8.83 0.98
C PRO A 32 -3.73 8.97 1.03
N SER A 33 -3.23 10.12 0.62
CA SER A 33 -1.79 10.41 0.57
C SER A 33 -1.51 11.89 0.71
N LEU A 34 -0.28 12.21 1.10
CA LEU A 34 0.25 13.56 1.16
C LEU A 34 1.61 13.61 0.47
N THR A 35 1.94 14.79 -0.05
CA THR A 35 3.28 15.08 -0.58
C THR A 35 3.94 16.14 0.29
N ILE A 36 5.17 15.86 0.72
CA ILE A 36 6.06 16.83 1.35
C ILE A 36 7.27 17.06 0.44
N SER A 37 7.81 18.27 0.47
CA SER A 37 8.91 18.66 -0.39
C SER A 37 9.75 19.78 0.21
N ASN A 38 11.02 19.81 -0.16
CA ASN A 38 11.91 20.96 0.00
C ASN A 38 12.54 21.32 -1.36
N GLU A 39 13.62 22.11 -1.35
CA GLU A 39 14.29 22.54 -2.59
C GLU A 39 14.89 21.39 -3.42
N GLU A 40 15.17 20.24 -2.82
CA GLU A 40 15.87 19.12 -3.48
C GLU A 40 15.04 17.84 -3.60
N VAL A 41 14.18 17.57 -2.63
CA VAL A 41 13.47 16.29 -2.47
C VAL A 41 11.97 16.50 -2.46
N GLU A 42 11.25 15.65 -3.20
CA GLU A 42 9.80 15.48 -3.10
C GLU A 42 9.50 14.05 -2.65
N MET A 43 8.59 13.89 -1.69
CA MET A 43 8.20 12.59 -1.14
C MET A 43 6.68 12.49 -1.05
N LYS A 44 6.10 11.43 -1.64
CA LYS A 44 4.70 11.05 -1.47
C LYS A 44 4.60 9.96 -0.40
N LEU A 45 3.74 10.17 0.61
CA LEU A 45 3.45 9.20 1.65
C LEU A 45 1.96 8.83 1.61
N TYR A 46 1.65 7.55 1.78
CA TYR A 46 0.28 7.09 1.99
C TYR A 46 -0.09 7.19 3.46
N LEU A 47 -1.33 7.55 3.74
CA LEU A 47 -1.81 7.79 5.10
C LEU A 47 -2.44 6.52 5.70
N PRO A 48 -2.34 6.31 7.03
CA PRO A 48 -3.07 5.26 7.74
C PRO A 48 -4.59 5.45 7.59
N ASP A 49 -5.28 4.48 7.00
CA ASP A 49 -6.74 4.46 6.87
C ASP A 49 -7.23 3.01 6.74
N ALA A 50 -8.13 2.59 7.64
CA ALA A 50 -8.57 1.19 7.74
C ALA A 50 -9.54 0.77 6.62
N GLU A 51 -10.16 1.72 5.93
CA GLU A 51 -11.17 1.46 4.91
C GLU A 51 -10.64 1.73 3.51
N ASN A 52 -9.87 2.81 3.36
CA ASN A 52 -9.44 3.35 2.08
C ASN A 52 -7.91 3.44 1.95
N GLY A 53 -7.15 3.01 2.96
CA GLY A 53 -5.69 3.04 2.92
C GLY A 53 -5.10 2.12 1.86
N LEU A 54 -3.92 2.52 1.34
CA LEU A 54 -3.12 1.68 0.46
C LEU A 54 -2.76 0.36 1.16
N TYR A 55 -2.39 0.43 2.44
CA TYR A 55 -2.09 -0.73 3.24
C TYR A 55 -3.09 -0.89 4.36
N ARG A 56 -3.62 -2.11 4.50
CA ARG A 56 -4.58 -2.49 5.54
C ARG A 56 -4.21 -3.81 6.20
N GLY A 57 -3.05 -4.38 5.85
CA GLY A 57 -2.52 -5.59 6.47
C GLY A 57 -2.01 -5.33 7.88
N THR A 58 -1.66 -6.40 8.60
CA THR A 58 -1.32 -6.32 10.03
C THR A 58 0.13 -6.68 10.35
N ARG A 59 1.02 -6.59 9.35
CA ARG A 59 2.44 -6.90 9.47
C ARG A 59 3.27 -5.64 9.75
N PHE A 60 3.07 -4.63 8.92
CA PHE A 60 3.85 -3.40 8.95
C PHE A 60 3.11 -2.32 9.72
N ASP A 61 3.88 -1.39 10.29
CA ASP A 61 3.37 -0.11 10.77
C ASP A 61 2.71 0.64 9.61
N TRP A 62 1.58 1.29 9.88
CA TRP A 62 0.83 2.02 8.84
C TRP A 62 1.37 3.44 8.62
N SER A 63 2.22 3.94 9.52
CA SER A 63 2.99 5.15 9.30
C SER A 63 4.16 4.90 8.34
N GLY A 64 4.58 5.94 7.63
CA GLY A 64 5.81 5.87 6.83
C GLY A 64 5.74 5.04 5.55
N VAL A 65 4.54 4.71 5.04
CA VAL A 65 4.38 4.07 3.73
C VAL A 65 4.78 5.05 2.61
N ILE A 66 6.04 5.01 2.19
CA ILE A 66 6.60 5.93 1.19
C ILE A 66 6.31 5.42 -0.23
N GLY A 67 5.46 6.16 -0.94
CA GLY A 67 5.06 5.86 -2.31
C GLY A 67 6.06 6.28 -3.37
N SER A 68 6.71 7.42 -3.15
CA SER A 68 7.66 8.00 -4.10
C SER A 68 8.65 8.88 -3.36
N VAL A 69 9.91 8.84 -3.79
CA VAL A 69 10.92 9.85 -3.45
C VAL A 69 11.62 10.27 -4.73
N LYS A 70 11.54 11.56 -5.04
CA LYS A 70 12.23 12.17 -6.17
C LYS A 70 13.36 13.05 -5.67
N TYR A 71 14.55 12.84 -6.24
CA TYR A 71 15.74 13.63 -5.94
C TYR A 71 16.58 13.77 -7.22
N LYS A 72 16.97 15.01 -7.57
CA LYS A 72 17.79 15.32 -8.75
C LYS A 72 17.30 14.69 -10.06
N GLY A 73 15.98 14.68 -10.28
CA GLY A 73 15.35 14.13 -11.50
C GLY A 73 15.25 12.60 -11.54
N HIS A 74 15.59 11.90 -10.46
CA HIS A 74 15.44 10.45 -10.33
C HIS A 74 14.37 10.10 -9.31
N GLU A 75 13.66 8.98 -9.53
CA GLU A 75 12.69 8.39 -8.61
C GLU A 75 13.28 7.12 -7.99
N TYR A 76 13.27 7.04 -6.66
CA TYR A 76 13.96 5.98 -5.90
C TYR A 76 13.01 4.94 -5.31
N PHE A 77 11.76 5.31 -5.09
CA PHE A 77 10.71 4.42 -4.61
C PHE A 77 9.51 4.48 -5.53
N GLY A 78 8.87 3.33 -5.72
CA GLY A 78 7.70 3.19 -6.56
C GLY A 78 7.10 1.81 -6.40
N TYR A 79 5.86 1.67 -6.81
CA TYR A 79 5.19 0.38 -6.84
C TYR A 79 5.67 -0.46 -8.02
N TRP A 80 5.90 -1.75 -7.80
CA TRP A 80 6.56 -2.62 -8.78
C TRP A 80 5.69 -3.76 -9.31
N LYS A 81 4.50 -3.97 -8.73
CA LYS A 81 3.54 -5.00 -9.17
C LYS A 81 2.49 -4.40 -10.11
N ASP A 82 1.77 -5.26 -10.81
CA ASP A 82 0.64 -4.92 -11.69
C ASP A 82 -0.73 -5.12 -11.03
N THR A 83 -0.72 -5.67 -9.80
CA THR A 83 -1.91 -5.88 -8.96
C THR A 83 -1.65 -5.31 -7.58
N HIS A 84 -2.73 -4.98 -6.88
CA HIS A 84 -2.67 -4.49 -5.52
C HIS A 84 -3.80 -5.07 -4.67
N ASP A 85 -3.43 -5.84 -3.66
CA ASP A 85 -4.27 -6.26 -2.54
C ASP A 85 -3.80 -5.53 -1.26
N PRO A 86 -4.61 -4.63 -0.69
CA PRO A 86 -4.23 -3.85 0.50
C PRO A 86 -3.99 -4.72 1.74
N LEU A 87 -4.47 -5.97 1.76
CA LEU A 87 -4.22 -6.93 2.84
C LEU A 87 -2.98 -7.78 2.59
N PHE A 88 -2.43 -7.79 1.38
CA PHE A 88 -1.25 -8.58 1.08
C PHE A 88 0.03 -7.81 1.43
N HIS A 89 0.86 -8.39 2.31
CA HIS A 89 2.01 -7.69 2.86
C HIS A 89 3.10 -7.34 1.83
N GLU A 90 3.14 -7.99 0.66
CA GLU A 90 4.08 -7.64 -0.39
C GLU A 90 3.54 -6.58 -1.36
N ASP A 91 2.28 -6.20 -1.24
CA ASP A 91 1.62 -5.22 -2.11
C ASP A 91 1.77 -3.81 -1.55
N LEU A 92 3.00 -3.46 -1.18
CA LEU A 92 3.38 -2.22 -0.53
C LEU A 92 4.64 -1.59 -1.15
N THR A 93 4.91 -0.32 -0.85
CA THR A 93 6.03 0.48 -1.37
C THR A 93 6.80 1.19 -0.25
N GLY A 94 8.05 1.55 -0.55
CA GLY A 94 8.92 2.30 0.36
C GLY A 94 9.56 1.42 1.45
N PRO A 95 10.49 1.97 2.24
CA PRO A 95 10.81 1.35 3.51
C PRO A 95 9.59 1.45 4.42
N VAL A 96 9.25 0.34 5.08
CA VAL A 96 8.26 0.30 6.16
C VAL A 96 8.81 -0.47 7.33
N GLU A 97 8.38 -0.06 8.52
CA GLU A 97 8.73 -0.74 9.75
C GLU A 97 7.78 -1.91 10.00
N GLY A 98 8.29 -3.01 10.56
CA GLY A 98 7.47 -4.15 10.88
C GLY A 98 8.15 -5.14 11.80
N TYR A 99 7.34 -5.97 12.44
CA TYR A 99 7.81 -6.93 13.44
C TYR A 99 7.64 -8.36 12.95
N ILE A 100 8.71 -9.16 13.06
CA ILE A 100 8.69 -10.60 12.72
C ILE A 100 8.04 -11.42 13.85
N LYS A 101 8.05 -10.91 15.08
CA LYS A 101 7.43 -11.56 16.24
C LYS A 101 5.95 -11.15 16.38
N PRO A 102 5.13 -11.98 17.06
CA PRO A 102 3.76 -11.60 17.40
C PRO A 102 3.71 -10.32 18.25
N GLY A 103 2.53 -9.71 18.32
CA GLY A 103 2.31 -8.51 19.13
C GLY A 103 2.16 -8.81 20.62
N LEU A 104 1.98 -7.75 21.41
CA LEU A 104 1.81 -7.81 22.87
C LEU A 104 0.51 -8.56 23.22
N GLY A 105 0.60 -9.57 24.09
CA GLY A 105 -0.55 -10.38 24.52
C GLY A 105 -0.85 -11.60 23.65
N TYR A 106 -0.11 -11.83 22.56
CA TYR A 106 -0.39 -12.96 21.65
C TYR A 106 -0.11 -14.33 22.29
N GLU A 107 0.95 -14.44 23.11
CA GLU A 107 1.35 -15.70 23.73
C GLU A 107 0.31 -16.16 24.75
N GLU A 108 -0.30 -15.21 25.47
CA GLU A 108 -1.31 -15.44 26.50
C GLU A 108 -2.73 -15.55 25.95
N ALA A 109 -2.99 -15.03 24.74
CA ALA A 109 -4.30 -15.09 24.12
C ALA A 109 -4.64 -16.51 23.64
N GLU A 110 -5.85 -16.97 23.92
CA GLU A 110 -6.44 -18.13 23.27
C GLU A 110 -6.88 -17.81 21.84
N ALA A 111 -7.24 -18.83 21.05
CA ALA A 111 -7.88 -18.63 19.75
C ALA A 111 -9.18 -17.83 19.89
N GLY A 112 -9.38 -16.83 19.03
CA GLY A 112 -10.45 -15.82 19.13
C GLY A 112 -10.16 -14.72 20.15
N GLY A 113 -9.05 -14.81 20.90
CA GLY A 113 -8.55 -13.75 21.78
C GLY A 113 -7.97 -12.57 21.00
N LYS A 114 -7.42 -11.60 21.73
CA LYS A 114 -6.89 -10.35 21.16
C LYS A 114 -5.42 -10.17 21.49
N TYR A 115 -4.70 -9.48 20.62
CA TYR A 115 -3.35 -9.00 20.90
C TYR A 115 -3.15 -7.60 20.28
N VAL A 116 -2.18 -6.85 20.79
CA VAL A 116 -1.87 -5.50 20.30
C VAL A 116 -0.61 -5.51 19.46
N ARG A 117 -0.66 -4.83 18.31
CA ARG A 117 0.53 -4.50 17.53
C ARG A 117 0.67 -2.99 17.40
N ILE A 118 1.84 -2.49 17.82
CA ILE A 118 2.20 -1.07 17.70
C ILE A 118 2.20 -0.70 16.21
N GLY A 119 1.62 0.46 15.88
CA GLY A 119 1.52 0.92 14.49
C GLY A 119 0.41 0.26 13.67
N VAL A 120 -0.41 -0.61 14.29
CA VAL A 120 -1.52 -1.32 13.61
C VAL A 120 -2.80 -1.28 14.43
N GLY A 121 -2.78 -1.70 15.70
CA GLY A 121 -3.97 -1.70 16.56
C GLY A 121 -4.21 -3.02 17.28
N VAL A 122 -5.48 -3.30 17.62
CA VAL A 122 -5.95 -4.55 18.25
C VAL A 122 -6.33 -5.56 17.18
N ILE A 123 -5.79 -6.76 17.28
CA ILE A 123 -5.92 -7.82 16.28
C ILE A 123 -6.48 -9.08 16.94
N GLU A 124 -7.33 -9.82 16.22
CA GLU A 124 -7.84 -11.13 16.62
C GLU A 124 -6.78 -12.21 16.38
N LYS A 125 -6.49 -13.03 17.39
CA LYS A 125 -5.67 -14.24 17.24
C LYS A 125 -6.54 -15.36 16.64
N PRO A 126 -6.24 -15.87 15.45
CA PRO A 126 -7.00 -16.98 14.88
C PRO A 126 -6.63 -18.30 15.59
N ASP A 127 -7.37 -19.36 15.26
CA ASP A 127 -6.95 -20.72 15.60
C ASP A 127 -5.76 -21.12 14.72
N GLU A 128 -4.54 -21.00 15.26
CA GLU A 128 -3.30 -21.34 14.57
C GLU A 128 -2.26 -21.94 15.53
N GLU A 129 -1.42 -22.84 15.03
CA GLU A 129 -0.35 -23.47 15.82
C GLU A 129 0.73 -22.46 16.23
N SER A 130 1.08 -21.53 15.33
CA SER A 130 2.13 -20.54 15.56
C SER A 130 1.91 -19.30 14.71
N TYR A 131 2.32 -18.14 15.25
CA TYR A 131 2.27 -16.86 14.54
C TYR A 131 3.05 -16.90 13.22
N SER A 132 2.46 -16.33 12.16
CA SER A 132 3.08 -16.15 10.85
C SER A 132 3.10 -14.68 10.46
N PHE A 133 4.29 -14.10 10.34
CA PHE A 133 4.47 -12.73 9.85
C PHE A 133 4.04 -12.52 8.38
N ARG A 134 3.73 -13.60 7.66
CA ARG A 134 3.24 -13.55 6.27
C ARG A 134 1.72 -13.38 6.20
N ASN A 135 1.01 -13.65 7.29
CA ASN A 135 -0.44 -13.55 7.33
C ASN A 135 -0.84 -12.11 7.66
N SER A 136 -1.96 -11.68 7.06
CA SER A 136 -2.74 -10.55 7.57
C SER A 136 -3.87 -11.11 8.41
N TYR A 137 -3.98 -10.60 9.61
CA TYR A 137 -4.92 -11.03 10.63
C TYR A 137 -6.07 -10.03 10.72
N LYS A 138 -7.18 -10.44 11.32
CA LYS A 138 -8.36 -9.61 11.41
C LYS A 138 -8.13 -8.44 12.39
N LEU A 139 -8.12 -7.23 11.85
CA LEU A 139 -8.09 -6.00 12.65
C LEU A 139 -9.44 -5.81 13.35
N LEU A 140 -9.42 -5.56 14.65
CA LEU A 140 -10.60 -5.32 15.47
C LEU A 140 -10.75 -3.85 15.84
N ASP A 141 -9.64 -3.17 16.09
CA ASP A 141 -9.58 -1.75 16.40
C ASP A 141 -8.29 -1.18 15.81
N HIS A 142 -8.42 -0.16 14.96
CA HIS A 142 -7.31 0.52 14.30
C HIS A 142 -6.68 1.60 15.21
N GLY A 143 -7.24 1.83 16.40
CA GLY A 143 -6.86 2.94 17.25
C GLY A 143 -7.21 4.28 16.61
N LYS A 144 -6.58 5.35 17.12
CA LYS A 144 -6.73 6.70 16.61
C LYS A 144 -5.41 7.17 16.02
N TRP A 145 -5.44 7.53 14.75
CA TRP A 145 -4.34 8.21 14.08
C TRP A 145 -4.59 9.71 14.01
N THR A 146 -3.56 10.49 14.32
CA THR A 146 -3.49 11.92 14.07
C THR A 146 -2.30 12.18 13.16
N VAL A 147 -2.53 12.90 12.07
CA VAL A 147 -1.49 13.27 11.11
C VAL A 147 -1.35 14.79 11.10
N GLU A 148 -0.16 15.26 11.44
CA GLU A 148 0.20 16.68 11.36
C GLU A 148 1.28 16.86 10.30
N HIS A 149 1.13 17.84 9.42
CA HIS A 149 2.09 18.05 8.34
C HIS A 149 2.37 19.54 8.08
N GLY A 150 3.54 19.79 7.51
CA GLY A 150 3.94 21.06 6.92
C GLY A 150 4.29 20.87 5.45
N ALA A 151 5.01 21.83 4.86
CA ALA A 151 5.48 21.70 3.48
C ALA A 151 6.55 20.61 3.34
N ASP A 152 7.43 20.46 4.32
CA ASP A 152 8.63 19.63 4.30
C ASP A 152 8.72 18.64 5.48
N ARG A 153 7.63 18.48 6.24
CA ARG A 153 7.56 17.60 7.41
C ARG A 153 6.21 16.92 7.52
N ILE A 154 6.20 15.75 8.14
CA ILE A 154 5.00 15.02 8.53
C ILE A 154 5.28 14.29 9.84
N SER A 155 4.30 14.30 10.74
CA SER A 155 4.31 13.59 12.01
C SER A 155 3.04 12.75 12.09
N PHE A 156 3.21 11.50 12.53
CA PHE A 156 2.11 10.59 12.80
C PHE A 156 2.08 10.31 14.29
N THR A 157 0.90 10.37 14.89
CA THR A 157 0.66 9.94 16.26
C THR A 157 -0.38 8.84 16.25
N HIS A 158 -0.06 7.70 16.87
CA HIS A 158 -0.99 6.59 17.04
C HIS A 158 -1.32 6.41 18.53
N GLU A 159 -2.56 6.69 18.88
CA GLU A 159 -3.11 6.47 20.21
C GLU A 159 -3.94 5.18 20.22
N LEU A 160 -3.59 4.24 21.10
CA LEU A 160 -4.37 3.01 21.30
C LEU A 160 -4.65 2.80 22.79
N ASN A 161 -5.90 2.49 23.10
CA ASN A 161 -6.33 2.05 24.42
C ASN A 161 -7.11 0.74 24.27
N SER A 162 -6.47 -0.40 24.58
CA SER A 162 -7.10 -1.71 24.41
C SER A 162 -7.76 -2.21 25.70
N ASP A 163 -8.78 -3.05 25.55
CA ASP A 163 -9.47 -3.69 26.67
C ASP A 163 -8.71 -4.90 27.27
N ILE A 164 -7.54 -5.24 26.72
CA ILE A 164 -6.66 -6.32 27.19
C ILE A 164 -5.45 -5.82 28.00
N GLY A 165 -5.48 -4.57 28.46
CA GLY A 165 -4.49 -4.02 29.40
C GLY A 165 -3.23 -3.42 28.76
N PHE A 166 -3.18 -3.32 27.43
CA PHE A 166 -2.13 -2.61 26.70
C PHE A 166 -2.65 -1.27 26.16
N SER A 167 -1.91 -0.20 26.39
CA SER A 167 -2.21 1.13 25.84
C SER A 167 -0.91 1.86 25.49
N TYR A 168 -0.93 2.68 24.44
CA TYR A 168 0.22 3.48 24.05
C TYR A 168 -0.18 4.78 23.33
N ILE A 169 0.76 5.71 23.34
CA ILE A 169 0.84 6.82 22.40
C ILE A 169 2.22 6.69 21.78
N TYR A 170 2.25 6.43 20.47
CA TYR A 170 3.44 6.25 19.64
C TYR A 170 3.53 7.42 18.66
#